data_AF-A0A6V7HQS2-F1
#
_entry.id   AF-A0A6V7HQS2-F1
#
_cell.length_a   1.000
_cell.length_b   1.000
_cell.length_c   1.000
_cell.angle_alpha   90.00
_cell.angle_beta   90.00
_cell.angle_gamma   90.00
#
_symmetry.space_group_name_H-M   'P 1'
#
loop_
_entity.id
_entity.type
_entity.pdbx_description
1 polymer ?
#
loop_
_entity_poly.entity_id
_entity_poly.type
_entity_poly.pdbx_seq_one_letter_code
_entity_poly.pdbx_strand_id
1 'polypeptide(L)'
;VQIKNNTLDEFVRSYYNLLVPNVYTPEPAVFDDLLQAVSANDPELGIQFLPRFWTHLVQFGYLERRDLVATSLELMRKHCAPPKGSDVHKMYADAAWTVWNFVI
;
A
#
# COMPACT_ATOMS: atom_id res chain seq x y z
N VAL A 1 -17.07 25.68 -10.81
CA VAL A 1 -15.63 25.35 -10.65
C VAL A 1 -15.56 23.90 -10.22
N GLN A 2 -15.23 22.98 -11.13
CA GLN A 2 -15.01 21.59 -10.73
C GLN A 2 -13.63 21.52 -10.11
N ILE A 3 -13.58 21.38 -8.79
CA ILE A 3 -12.37 20.99 -8.08
C ILE A 3 -12.07 19.58 -8.58
N LYS A 4 -11.05 19.43 -9.42
CA LYS A 4 -10.53 18.10 -9.77
C LYS A 4 -10.06 17.47 -8.47
N ASN A 5 -10.88 16.59 -7.89
CA ASN A 5 -10.36 15.60 -6.96
C ASN A 5 -9.40 14.74 -7.80
N ASN A 6 -8.10 14.96 -7.66
CA ASN A 6 -7.10 14.15 -8.34
C ASN A 6 -7.32 12.70 -7.92
N THR A 7 -7.42 11.80 -8.90
CA THR A 7 -7.57 10.37 -8.62
C THR A 7 -6.32 9.84 -7.94
N LEU A 8 -6.44 8.75 -7.16
CA LEU A 8 -5.29 8.11 -6.50
C LEU A 8 -4.18 7.80 -7.52
N ASP A 9 -4.54 7.35 -8.72
CA ASP A 9 -3.61 7.06 -9.82
C ASP A 9 -2.76 8.30 -10.19
N GLU A 10 -3.42 9.45 -10.38
CA GLU A 10 -2.75 10.70 -10.71
C GLU A 10 -1.81 11.16 -9.58
N PHE A 11 -2.25 11.07 -8.33
CA PHE A 11 -1.40 11.42 -7.18
C PHE A 11 -0.15 10.55 -7.14
N VAL A 12 -0.33 9.24 -7.27
CA VAL A 12 0.76 8.27 -7.17
C VAL A 12 1.77 8.49 -8.30
N ARG A 13 1.29 8.64 -9.54
CA ARG A 13 2.16 8.81 -10.71
C ARG A 13 2.87 10.16 -10.74
N SER A 14 2.16 11.24 -10.43
CA SER A 14 2.66 12.60 -10.62
C SER A 14 3.44 13.13 -9.44
N TYR A 15 3.23 12.61 -8.23
CA TYR A 15 3.84 13.15 -7.01
C TYR A 15 4.57 12.08 -6.23
N TYR A 16 3.87 11.02 -5.80
CA TYR A 16 4.44 10.02 -4.92
C TYR A 16 5.69 9.36 -5.52
N ASN A 17 5.65 8.96 -6.78
CA ASN A 17 6.76 8.28 -7.45
C ASN A 17 8.00 9.15 -7.66
N LEU A 18 7.82 10.48 -7.72
CA LEU A 18 8.94 11.40 -7.88
C LEU A 18 9.67 11.63 -6.55
N LEU A 19 8.93 11.58 -5.45
CA LEU A 19 9.43 11.93 -4.13
C LEU A 19 9.85 10.71 -3.32
N VAL A 20 9.10 9.61 -3.41
CA VAL A 20 9.29 8.41 -2.60
C VAL A 20 9.93 7.31 -3.46
N PRO A 21 11.00 6.65 -3.01
CA PRO A 21 11.57 6.71 -1.66
C PRO A 21 12.75 7.68 -1.48
N ASN A 22 13.21 8.35 -2.54
CA ASN A 22 14.55 8.95 -2.57
C ASN A 22 14.64 10.38 -2.00
N VAL A 23 13.56 11.15 -2.07
CA VAL A 23 13.52 12.57 -1.68
C VAL A 23 12.79 12.77 -0.36
N TYR A 24 11.77 11.95 -0.10
CA TYR A 24 10.90 12.09 1.05
C TYR A 24 10.42 10.73 1.56
N THR A 25 10.35 10.62 2.89
CA THR A 25 9.76 9.49 3.60
C THR A 25 8.38 9.92 4.11
N PRO A 26 7.28 9.32 3.61
CA PRO A 26 5.94 9.70 4.02
C PRO A 26 5.72 9.52 5.52
N GLU A 27 5.13 10.50 6.20
CA GLU A 27 4.72 10.32 7.59
C GLU A 27 3.67 9.20 7.69
N PRO A 28 3.57 8.52 8.85
CA PRO A 28 2.60 7.44 9.04
C PRO A 28 1.16 7.83 8.71
N ALA A 29 0.75 9.07 9.04
CA ALA A 29 -0.60 9.57 8.73
C ALA A 29 -0.85 9.68 7.21
N VAL A 30 0.15 10.13 6.44
CA VAL A 30 0.07 10.18 4.97
C VAL A 30 -0.04 8.76 4.40
N PHE A 31 0.64 7.80 5.03
CA PHE A 31 0.55 6.40 4.63
C PHE A 31 -0.84 5.81 4.91
N ASP A 32 -1.46 6.15 6.05
CA ASP A 32 -2.85 5.76 6.33
C ASP A 32 -3.81 6.35 5.29
N ASP A 33 -3.69 7.64 4.98
CA ASP A 33 -4.50 8.31 3.94
C ASP A 33 -4.35 7.62 2.57
N LEU A 34 -3.15 7.16 2.23
CA LEU A 34 -2.92 6.38 1.00
C LEU A 34 -3.64 5.03 1.02
N LEU A 35 -3.60 4.31 2.14
CA LEU A 35 -4.31 3.03 2.27
C LEU A 35 -5.83 3.23 2.26
N GLN A 36 -6.34 4.28 2.89
CA GLN A 36 -7.76 4.65 2.80
C GLN A 36 -8.14 5.05 1.38
N ALA A 37 -7.29 5.77 0.66
CA ALA A 37 -7.52 6.08 -0.74
C ALA A 37 -7.56 4.80 -1.59
N VAL A 38 -6.69 3.81 -1.33
CA VAL A 38 -6.76 2.51 -2.02
C VAL A 38 -8.07 1.79 -1.74
N SER A 39 -8.54 1.79 -0.48
CA SER A 39 -9.81 1.15 -0.09
C SER A 39 -11.03 1.78 -0.78
N ALA A 40 -10.98 3.09 -1.04
CA ALA A 40 -12.04 3.85 -1.69
C ALA A 40 -12.03 3.79 -3.23
N ASN A 41 -10.97 3.27 -3.84
CA ASN A 41 -10.83 3.17 -5.30
C ASN A 41 -11.00 1.72 -5.80
N ASP A 42 -10.98 1.56 -7.12
CA ASP A 42 -11.12 0.26 -7.77
C ASP A 42 -10.02 -0.73 -7.31
N PRO A 43 -10.38 -1.99 -6.98
CA PRO A 43 -9.45 -3.03 -6.59
C PRO A 43 -8.24 -3.21 -7.51
N GLU A 44 -8.42 -3.11 -8.84
CA GLU A 44 -7.35 -3.28 -9.82
C GLU A 44 -6.27 -2.21 -9.68
N LEU A 45 -6.68 -0.98 -9.32
CA LEU A 45 -5.74 0.10 -9.05
C LEU A 45 -4.96 -0.18 -7.77
N GLY A 46 -5.64 -0.69 -6.74
CA GLY A 46 -5.01 -1.13 -5.51
C GLY A 46 -3.98 -2.24 -5.74
N ILE A 47 -4.32 -3.27 -6.50
CA ILE A 47 -3.41 -4.39 -6.84
C ILE A 47 -2.10 -3.89 -7.50
N GLN A 48 -2.14 -2.80 -8.26
CA GLN A 48 -0.95 -2.22 -8.89
C GLN A 48 -0.04 -1.50 -7.89
N PHE A 49 -0.60 -0.84 -6.88
CA PHE A 49 0.16 0.03 -5.97
C PHE A 49 0.52 -0.61 -4.63
N LEU A 50 -0.36 -1.45 -4.10
CA LEU A 50 -0.23 -2.06 -2.78
C LEU A 50 1.07 -2.85 -2.60
N PRO A 51 1.57 -3.63 -3.58
CA PRO A 51 2.86 -4.31 -3.47
C PRO A 51 4.00 -3.34 -3.15
N ARG A 52 4.01 -2.18 -3.81
CA ARG A 52 5.05 -1.17 -3.60
C ARG A 52 4.86 -0.42 -2.29
N PHE A 53 3.62 -0.07 -1.94
CA PHE A 53 3.33 0.52 -0.63
C PHE A 53 3.75 -0.41 0.51
N TRP A 54 3.55 -1.71 0.36
CA TRP A 54 4.08 -2.69 1.31
C TRP A 54 5.60 -2.64 1.43
N THR A 55 6.32 -2.64 0.30
CA THR A 55 7.79 -2.54 0.35
C THR A 55 8.24 -1.26 1.05
N HIS A 56 7.52 -0.15 0.88
CA HIS A 56 7.81 1.10 1.57
C HIS A 56 7.49 1.02 3.08
N LEU A 57 6.41 0.34 3.50
CA LEU A 57 6.16 0.07 4.92
C LEU A 57 7.33 -0.66 5.58
N VAL A 58 7.87 -1.68 4.89
CA VAL A 58 9.05 -2.42 5.37
C VAL A 58 10.28 -1.51 5.37
N GLN A 59 10.56 -0.83 4.26
CA GLN A 59 11.74 0.01 4.08
C GLN A 59 11.83 1.16 5.09
N PHE A 60 10.69 1.77 5.43
CA PHE A 60 10.63 2.90 6.38
C PHE A 60 10.46 2.45 7.84
N GLY A 61 10.50 1.15 8.12
CA GLY A 61 10.40 0.61 9.49
C GLY A 61 9.00 0.75 10.11
N TYR A 62 7.95 0.77 9.28
CA TYR A 62 6.57 0.92 9.74
C TYR A 62 5.90 -0.42 10.12
N LEU A 63 6.65 -1.52 10.16
CA LEU A 63 6.12 -2.83 10.60
C LEU A 63 5.68 -2.84 12.08
N GLU A 64 6.23 -1.96 12.92
CA GLU A 64 5.78 -1.80 14.31
C GLU A 64 4.42 -1.06 14.43
N ARG A 65 4.00 -0.35 13.37
CA ARG A 65 2.72 0.35 13.30
C ARG A 65 1.63 -0.65 12.92
N ARG A 66 1.12 -1.35 13.92
CA ARG A 66 0.17 -2.47 13.78
C ARG A 66 -1.09 -2.09 12.99
N ASP A 67 -1.55 -0.85 13.12
CA ASP A 67 -2.64 -0.25 12.37
C ASP A 67 -2.37 -0.22 10.87
N LEU A 68 -1.25 0.35 10.43
CA LEU A 68 -0.87 0.41 9.01
C LEU A 68 -0.67 -0.98 8.41
N VAL A 69 -0.05 -1.88 9.18
CA VAL A 69 0.17 -3.27 8.77
C VAL A 69 -1.16 -4.02 8.64
N ALA A 70 -2.04 -3.92 9.64
CA ALA A 70 -3.33 -4.58 9.62
C ALA A 70 -4.21 -4.09 8.47
N THR A 71 -4.28 -2.78 8.25
CA THR A 71 -5.00 -2.18 7.13
C THR A 71 -4.45 -2.68 5.79
N SER A 72 -3.13 -2.72 5.63
CA SER A 72 -2.49 -3.22 4.41
C SER A 72 -2.80 -4.69 4.14
N LEU A 73 -2.68 -5.55 5.15
CA LEU A 73 -2.97 -6.98 5.02
C LEU A 73 -4.46 -7.24 4.76
N GLU A 74 -5.34 -6.47 5.38
CA GLU A 74 -6.79 -6.61 5.14
C GLU A 74 -7.15 -6.18 3.71
N LEU A 75 -6.55 -5.10 3.20
CA LEU A 75 -6.66 -4.69 1.81
C LEU A 75 -6.17 -5.80 0.86
N MET A 76 -4.99 -6.37 1.12
CA MET A 76 -4.44 -7.49 0.33
C MET A 76 -5.37 -8.69 0.28
N ARG A 77 -6.05 -8.99 1.39
CA ARG A 77 -6.88 -10.19 1.55
C ARG A 77 -8.29 -10.02 1.00
N LYS A 78 -8.93 -8.87 1.20
CA LYS A 78 -10.36 -8.67 0.92
C LYS A 78 -10.62 -7.80 -0.30
N HIS A 79 -9.96 -6.63 -0.38
CA HIS A 79 -10.30 -5.61 -1.37
C HIS A 79 -9.51 -5.82 -2.65
N CYS A 80 -8.18 -5.88 -2.53
CA CYS A 80 -7.24 -5.97 -3.62
C CYS A 80 -6.78 -7.42 -3.83
N ALA A 81 -7.68 -8.40 -3.77
CA ALA A 81 -7.32 -9.81 -3.84
C ALA A 81 -6.94 -10.22 -5.27
N PRO A 82 -5.66 -10.54 -5.55
CA PRO A 82 -5.22 -10.93 -6.89
C PRO A 82 -5.63 -12.38 -7.22
N PRO A 83 -5.63 -12.78 -8.51
CA PRO A 83 -5.86 -14.16 -8.89
C PRO A 83 -4.89 -15.12 -8.18
N LYS A 84 -5.40 -16.24 -7.68
CA LYS A 84 -4.58 -17.25 -6.99
C LYS A 84 -3.46 -17.73 -7.91
N GLY A 85 -2.24 -17.78 -7.37
CA GLY A 85 -1.05 -18.24 -8.10
C GLY A 85 -0.39 -17.17 -8.96
N SER A 86 -0.94 -15.96 -9.05
CA SER A 86 -0.23 -14.81 -9.64
C SER A 86 0.99 -14.41 -8.80
N ASP A 87 1.93 -13.70 -9.41
CA ASP A 87 3.12 -13.18 -8.72
C ASP A 87 2.74 -12.24 -7.56
N VAL A 88 1.69 -11.42 -7.75
CA VAL A 88 1.18 -10.54 -6.70
C VAL A 88 0.57 -11.33 -5.54
N HIS A 89 -0.15 -12.42 -5.85
CA HIS A 89 -0.68 -13.31 -4.81
C HIS A 89 0.44 -13.93 -3.97
N LYS A 90 1.55 -14.33 -4.62
CA LYS A 90 2.73 -14.84 -3.91
C LYS A 90 3.37 -13.76 -3.03
N MET A 91 3.54 -12.55 -3.57
CA MET A 91 4.08 -11.42 -2.82
C MET A 91 3.22 -11.05 -1.60
N TYR A 92 1.90 -11.17 -1.68
CA TYR A 92 1.01 -10.96 -0.52
C TYR A 92 1.15 -12.06 0.53
N ALA A 93 1.38 -13.31 0.11
CA ALA A 93 1.70 -14.39 1.04
C ALA A 93 3.05 -14.11 1.74
N ASP A 94 4.05 -13.64 1.00
CA ASP A 94 5.36 -13.25 1.56
C ASP A 94 5.24 -12.06 2.53
N ALA A 95 4.35 -11.10 2.25
CA ALA A 95 4.03 -9.99 3.14
C ALA A 95 3.46 -10.50 4.49
N ALA A 96 2.47 -11.38 4.44
CA ALA A 96 1.90 -11.99 5.64
C ALA A 96 2.95 -12.81 6.42
N TRP A 97 3.80 -13.55 5.71
CA TRP A 97 4.91 -14.30 6.29
C TRP A 97 5.96 -13.38 6.96
N THR A 98 6.25 -12.24 6.35
CA THR A 98 7.16 -11.23 6.91
C THR A 98 6.65 -10.73 8.25
N VAL A 99 5.35 -10.41 8.36
CA VAL A 99 4.76 -9.97 9.63
C VAL A 99 4.79 -11.07 10.68
N TRP A 100 4.50 -12.31 10.29
CA TRP A 100 4.56 -13.47 11.20
C TRP A 100 5.93 -13.61 11.86
N ASN A 101 7.01 -13.52 11.08
CA ASN A 101 8.39 -13.61 11.59
C ASN A 101 8.90 -12.34 12.29
N PHE A 102 8.22 -11.20 12.09
CA PHE A 102 8.58 -9.96 12.78
C PHE A 102 7.96 -9.90 14.18
N VAL A 103 6.75 -10.43 14.34
CA VAL A 103 5.98 -10.39 15.59
C VAL A 103 6.35 -11.53 16.55
N ILE A 104 6.84 -12.66 16.03
CA ILE A 104 7.16 -13.88 16.78
C ILE A 104 8.67 -14.10 16.80
#